data_AF-A0A2E8PYF9-F1
#
_entry.id   AF-A0A2E8PYF9-F1
#
_cell.length_a   1.000
_cell.length_b   1.000
_cell.length_c   1.000
_cell.angle_alpha   90.00
_cell.angle_beta   90.00
_cell.angle_gamma   90.00
#
_symmetry.space_group_name_H-M   'P 1'
#
loop_
_entity.id
_entity.type
_entity.pdbx_description
1 polymer ?
#
loop_
_entity_poly.entity_id
_entity_poly.type
_entity_poly.pdbx_seq_one_letter_code
_entity_poly.pdbx_strand_id
1 'polypeptide(L)'
;MTSVQPTNEAWVVMALMALVLLPACVSSDSANTRDKSAAEQFSPLEFTTRNEISFFRLFGQPYGIDRFERSRTSGSQLSDSKSRRGRMPVTGLNFDQATRICADADGRICNHREWAWACRSSSSRKATICGSGKDLHPTGIYCPPEDGLPSDMRSNAKEWAVGPFGNPLIVGLGNCRDFRIASPFKRSQRLGVRCCY
;
A
#
# COMPACT_ATOMS: atom_id res chain seq x y z
N MET A 1 -4.73 54.92 3.95
CA MET A 1 -5.96 54.13 4.18
C MET A 1 -6.66 53.99 2.84
N THR A 2 -6.38 52.93 2.10
CA THR A 2 -6.96 52.68 0.77
C THR A 2 -8.07 51.64 0.91
N SER A 3 -9.29 52.12 0.67
CA SER A 3 -10.53 51.35 0.59
C SER A 3 -10.52 50.46 -0.65
N VAL A 4 -10.67 49.14 -0.47
CA VAL A 4 -10.84 48.17 -1.57
C VAL A 4 -12.30 47.71 -1.54
N GLN A 5 -13.03 48.00 -2.62
CA GLN A 5 -14.42 47.55 -2.82
C GLN A 5 -14.47 46.09 -3.29
N PRO A 6 -15.51 45.32 -2.92
CA PRO A 6 -15.78 44.00 -3.46
C PRO A 6 -16.56 44.09 -4.78
N THR A 7 -16.06 43.45 -5.84
CA THR A 7 -16.83 43.23 -7.07
C THR A 7 -17.65 41.96 -6.95
N ASN A 8 -18.95 42.18 -6.86
CA ASN A 8 -19.98 41.17 -7.07
C ASN A 8 -20.02 40.80 -8.57
N GLU A 9 -19.70 39.56 -8.90
CA GLU A 9 -20.22 38.92 -10.12
C GLU A 9 -20.94 37.63 -9.72
N ALA A 10 -22.21 37.81 -9.37
CA ALA A 10 -23.26 36.84 -9.65
C ALA A 10 -23.57 36.86 -11.16
N TRP A 11 -24.50 36.00 -11.60
CA TRP A 11 -24.94 35.73 -12.98
C TRP A 11 -24.05 34.66 -13.67
N VAL A 12 -24.53 33.60 -14.33
CA VAL A 12 -25.82 33.39 -15.00
C VAL A 12 -25.91 31.93 -15.52
N VAL A 13 -27.08 31.29 -15.34
CA VAL A 13 -27.79 30.44 -16.36
C VAL A 13 -27.39 28.96 -16.51
N MET A 14 -28.25 28.04 -16.04
CA MET A 14 -29.27 27.24 -16.79
C MET A 14 -28.70 25.94 -17.39
N ALA A 15 -29.11 24.79 -16.89
CA ALA A 15 -30.31 24.01 -17.30
C ALA A 15 -30.10 23.21 -18.59
N LEU A 16 -30.10 21.88 -18.45
CA LEU A 16 -30.52 20.84 -19.43
C LEU A 16 -30.31 19.48 -18.74
N MET A 17 -31.30 18.87 -18.08
CA MET A 17 -32.35 18.04 -18.69
C MET A 17 -31.84 17.20 -19.86
N ALA A 18 -31.38 15.99 -19.56
CA ALA A 18 -31.41 14.86 -20.48
C ALA A 18 -31.74 13.59 -19.68
N LEU A 19 -33.02 13.48 -19.34
CA LEU A 19 -33.67 12.27 -18.85
C LEU A 19 -33.73 11.29 -20.04
N VAL A 20 -32.72 10.45 -20.18
CA VAL A 20 -32.73 9.36 -21.18
C VAL A 20 -33.35 8.13 -20.53
N LEU A 21 -34.67 8.03 -20.69
CA LEU A 21 -35.43 6.78 -20.55
C LEU A 21 -34.94 5.81 -21.63
N LEU A 22 -34.24 4.75 -21.24
CA LEU A 22 -33.98 3.61 -22.12
C LEU A 22 -34.81 2.38 -21.68
N PRO A 23 -35.26 1.57 -22.65
CA PRO A 23 -36.28 0.56 -22.45
C PRO A 23 -35.72 -0.70 -21.76
N ALA A 24 -36.56 -1.28 -20.93
CA ALA A 24 -36.39 -2.63 -20.41
C ALA A 24 -36.53 -3.64 -21.55
N CYS A 25 -35.40 -4.18 -22.02
CA CYS A 25 -35.39 -5.42 -22.79
C CYS A 25 -35.05 -6.57 -21.85
N VAL A 26 -36.11 -7.24 -21.42
CA VAL A 26 -36.09 -8.61 -20.92
C VAL A 26 -35.77 -9.52 -22.10
N SER A 27 -34.61 -10.17 -22.08
CA SER A 27 -34.37 -11.40 -22.82
C SER A 27 -33.73 -12.40 -21.88
N SER A 28 -34.57 -13.31 -21.38
CA SER A 28 -34.16 -14.63 -20.98
C SER A 28 -33.62 -15.34 -22.21
N ASP A 29 -32.37 -15.78 -22.17
CA ASP A 29 -32.03 -17.05 -22.78
C ASP A 29 -30.85 -17.72 -22.07
N SER A 30 -31.12 -19.00 -21.79
CA SER A 30 -30.29 -19.93 -21.05
C SER A 30 -29.23 -20.50 -21.99
N ALA A 31 -27.97 -20.16 -21.76
CA ALA A 31 -26.84 -20.90 -22.31
C ALA A 31 -25.80 -21.09 -21.21
N ASN A 32 -25.83 -22.28 -20.64
CA ASN A 32 -24.91 -22.78 -19.62
C ASN A 32 -23.56 -23.11 -20.26
N THR A 33 -22.85 -22.11 -20.77
CA THR A 33 -21.43 -22.22 -21.07
C THR A 33 -20.68 -21.93 -19.79
N ARG A 34 -20.22 -23.00 -19.12
CA ARG A 34 -19.08 -22.97 -18.21
C ARG A 34 -17.85 -22.51 -19.00
N ASP A 35 -17.78 -21.22 -19.30
CA ASP A 35 -16.52 -20.58 -19.60
C ASP A 35 -15.71 -20.67 -18.32
N LYS A 36 -14.77 -21.60 -18.33
CA LYS A 36 -13.62 -21.59 -17.44
C LYS A 36 -12.97 -20.24 -17.66
N SER A 37 -13.38 -19.29 -16.85
CA SER A 37 -12.82 -17.95 -16.75
C SER A 37 -11.32 -18.14 -16.80
N ALA A 38 -10.70 -17.52 -17.80
CA ALA A 38 -9.26 -17.49 -17.94
C ALA A 38 -8.71 -16.98 -16.62
N ALA A 39 -8.37 -17.91 -15.73
CA ALA A 39 -7.43 -17.68 -14.67
C ALA A 39 -6.20 -17.24 -15.44
N GLU A 40 -5.97 -15.92 -15.47
CA GLU A 40 -4.72 -15.35 -15.94
C GLU A 40 -3.63 -16.16 -15.26
N GLN A 41 -3.06 -17.06 -16.04
CA GLN A 41 -2.03 -17.98 -15.63
C GLN A 41 -0.79 -17.09 -15.53
N PHE A 42 -0.70 -16.37 -14.41
CA PHE A 42 0.45 -15.58 -14.05
C PHE A 42 1.59 -16.57 -13.83
N SER A 43 2.33 -16.85 -14.90
CA SER A 43 3.62 -17.50 -14.81
C SER A 43 4.46 -16.69 -13.82
N PRO A 44 4.89 -17.28 -12.70
CA PRO A 44 5.78 -16.62 -11.77
C PRO A 44 7.03 -16.21 -12.55
N LEU A 45 7.23 -14.90 -12.74
CA LEU A 45 8.47 -14.37 -13.30
C LEU A 45 9.62 -14.91 -12.43
N GLU A 46 10.63 -15.48 -13.08
CA GLU A 46 11.72 -16.25 -12.48
C GLU A 46 12.22 -15.65 -11.15
N PHE A 47 12.08 -16.47 -10.12
CA PHE A 47 12.30 -16.08 -8.73
C PHE A 47 13.79 -16.20 -8.39
N THR A 48 14.58 -15.18 -8.74
CA THR A 48 15.95 -15.10 -8.24
C THR A 48 15.93 -14.79 -6.74
N THR A 49 16.68 -15.58 -5.96
CA THR A 49 16.89 -15.45 -4.51
C THR A 49 17.55 -14.14 -4.08
N ARG A 50 17.73 -13.18 -5.01
CA ARG A 50 18.30 -11.84 -4.81
C ARG A 50 17.26 -10.74 -4.62
N ASN A 51 15.98 -10.99 -4.87
CA ASN A 51 15.03 -9.90 -4.97
C ASN A 51 14.39 -9.61 -3.60
N GLU A 52 14.89 -8.56 -2.94
CA GLU A 52 14.31 -7.91 -1.75
C GLU A 52 12.98 -7.18 -2.05
N ILE A 53 12.45 -7.34 -3.27
CA ILE A 53 11.25 -6.68 -3.83
C ILE A 53 10.30 -7.75 -4.41
N SER A 54 9.00 -7.61 -4.10
CA SER A 54 7.89 -8.34 -4.72
C SER A 54 7.28 -7.50 -5.83
N PHE A 55 7.01 -8.12 -6.99
CA PHE A 55 6.35 -7.43 -8.10
C PHE A 55 4.90 -7.88 -8.25
N PHE A 56 4.04 -6.91 -8.55
CA PHE A 56 2.60 -7.07 -8.73
C PHE A 56 2.12 -6.30 -9.95
N ARG A 57 0.87 -6.56 -10.37
CA ARG A 57 0.14 -5.68 -11.29
C ARG A 57 -1.09 -5.12 -10.59
N LEU A 58 -1.31 -3.82 -10.73
CA LEU A 58 -2.50 -3.14 -10.25
C LEU A 58 -3.06 -2.28 -11.39
N PHE A 59 -4.28 -2.60 -11.84
CA PHE A 59 -4.90 -1.98 -13.03
C PHE A 59 -4.02 -2.07 -14.29
N GLY A 60 -3.39 -3.22 -14.51
CA GLY A 60 -2.49 -3.48 -15.64
C GLY A 60 -1.08 -2.90 -15.50
N GLN A 61 -0.86 -1.96 -14.59
CA GLN A 61 0.44 -1.34 -14.34
C GLN A 61 1.28 -2.18 -13.37
N PRO A 62 2.55 -2.49 -13.71
CA PRO A 62 3.44 -3.17 -12.78
C PRO A 62 3.86 -2.22 -11.66
N TYR A 63 4.06 -2.76 -10.46
CA TYR A 63 4.76 -2.07 -9.38
C TYR A 63 5.53 -3.07 -8.52
N GLY A 64 6.63 -2.61 -7.92
CA GLY A 64 7.40 -3.32 -6.92
C GLY A 64 7.06 -2.84 -5.51
N ILE A 65 7.19 -3.71 -4.53
CA ILE A 65 7.14 -3.38 -3.11
C ILE A 65 8.19 -4.19 -2.37
N ASP A 66 8.93 -3.55 -1.47
CA ASP A 66 9.90 -4.23 -0.62
C ASP A 66 9.25 -5.46 0.07
N ARG A 67 9.96 -6.60 0.08
CA ARG A 67 9.49 -7.85 0.70
C ARG A 67 9.47 -7.80 2.21
N PHE A 68 10.30 -6.96 2.79
CA PHE A 68 10.43 -6.81 4.23
C PHE A 68 10.31 -5.33 4.61
N GLU A 69 9.99 -5.05 5.87
CA GLU A 69 10.06 -3.69 6.39
C GLU A 69 11.51 -3.18 6.25
N ARG A 70 11.70 -1.88 6.00
CA ARG A 70 13.07 -1.31 6.00
C ARG A 70 13.70 -1.53 7.36
N SER A 71 14.99 -1.85 7.38
CA SER A 71 15.74 -2.11 8.60
C SER A 71 17.05 -1.31 8.59
N ARG A 72 17.52 -0.88 9.78
CA ARG A 72 18.83 -0.23 9.90
C ARG A 72 19.94 -1.27 9.99
N THR A 73 21.05 -1.01 9.32
CA THR A 73 22.30 -1.73 9.59
C THR A 73 22.93 -1.17 10.87
N SER A 74 23.51 -2.00 11.71
CA SER A 74 24.17 -1.53 12.95
C SER A 74 25.23 -0.48 12.61
N GLY A 75 25.21 0.66 13.30
CA GLY A 75 26.14 1.77 13.08
C GLY A 75 25.91 2.61 11.82
N SER A 76 24.85 2.33 11.04
CA SER A 76 24.59 3.04 9.77
C SER A 76 23.67 4.25 9.91
N GLN A 77 23.80 5.18 8.96
CA GLN A 77 22.90 6.33 8.86
C GLN A 77 21.49 5.85 8.48
N LEU A 78 20.49 6.69 8.71
CA LEU A 78 19.10 6.33 8.40
C LEU A 78 18.89 6.06 6.90
N SER A 79 19.66 6.75 6.04
CA SER A 79 19.71 6.58 4.59
C SER A 79 20.16 5.19 4.15
N ASP A 80 20.94 4.49 4.96
CA ASP A 80 21.48 3.15 4.62
C ASP A 80 20.51 2.00 4.95
N SER A 81 19.25 2.32 5.23
CA SER A 81 18.25 1.30 5.54
C SER A 81 18.07 0.36 4.34
N LYS A 82 17.81 -0.94 4.58
CA LYS A 82 17.59 -1.95 3.52
C LYS A 82 16.43 -2.89 3.86
N SER A 83 15.74 -3.41 2.85
CA SER A 83 14.67 -4.40 2.98
C SER A 83 15.29 -5.79 3.17
N ARG A 84 15.49 -6.21 4.43
CA ARG A 84 16.25 -7.44 4.73
C ARG A 84 15.58 -8.30 5.78
N ARG A 85 15.37 -9.56 5.43
CA ARG A 85 14.88 -10.59 6.36
C ARG A 85 15.78 -10.71 7.60
N GLY A 86 15.16 -10.95 8.75
CA GLY A 86 15.86 -11.20 10.01
C GLY A 86 16.49 -9.97 10.64
N ARG A 87 16.13 -8.76 10.19
CA ARG A 87 16.57 -7.50 10.78
C ARG A 87 15.40 -6.78 11.45
N MET A 88 15.70 -6.02 12.50
CA MET A 88 14.68 -5.21 13.18
C MET A 88 14.20 -4.08 12.26
N PRO A 89 12.88 -3.86 12.13
CA PRO A 89 12.37 -2.76 11.34
C PRO A 89 12.82 -1.42 11.91
N VAL A 90 13.07 -0.47 11.01
CA VAL A 90 13.29 0.92 11.40
C VAL A 90 11.94 1.55 11.75
N THR A 91 11.80 2.02 12.98
CA THR A 91 10.58 2.64 13.49
C THR A 91 10.86 3.99 14.14
N GLY A 92 9.83 4.63 14.72
CA GLY A 92 9.98 5.97 15.29
C GLY A 92 10.07 7.06 14.23
N LEU A 93 9.63 6.77 13.01
CA LEU A 93 9.71 7.67 11.86
C LEU A 93 8.49 8.60 11.82
N ASN A 94 8.73 9.86 11.46
CA ASN A 94 7.68 10.70 10.90
C ASN A 94 7.54 10.47 9.39
N PHE A 95 6.53 11.09 8.77
CA PHE A 95 6.25 10.86 7.35
C PHE A 95 7.41 11.33 6.45
N ASP A 96 8.00 12.50 6.71
CA ASP A 96 9.11 13.03 5.91
C ASP A 96 10.37 12.17 5.99
N GLN A 97 10.67 11.59 7.16
CA GLN A 97 11.77 10.64 7.33
C GLN A 97 11.51 9.35 6.56
N ALA A 98 10.27 8.83 6.60
CA ALA A 98 9.88 7.66 5.84
C ALA A 98 10.00 7.91 4.33
N THR A 99 9.55 9.08 3.85
CA THR A 99 9.66 9.48 2.45
C THR A 99 11.11 9.55 2.00
N ARG A 100 11.99 10.18 2.80
CA ARG A 100 13.43 10.23 2.50
C ARG A 100 14.08 8.85 2.45
N ILE A 101 13.76 7.97 3.41
CA ILE A 101 14.25 6.59 3.39
C ILE A 101 13.93 5.87 2.07
N CYS A 102 12.72 6.06 1.54
CA CYS A 102 12.36 5.43 0.27
C CYS A 102 12.98 6.13 -0.93
N ALA A 103 13.09 7.46 -0.91
CA ALA A 103 13.77 8.19 -1.98
C ALA A 103 15.27 7.83 -2.06
N ASP A 104 15.94 7.68 -0.91
CA ASP A 104 17.36 7.25 -0.83
C ASP A 104 17.58 5.82 -1.37
N ALA A 105 16.50 5.04 -1.50
CA ALA A 105 16.49 3.69 -2.04
C ALA A 105 15.99 3.64 -3.50
N ASP A 106 15.93 4.78 -4.19
CA ASP A 106 15.35 4.91 -5.54
C ASP A 106 13.87 4.46 -5.65
N GLY A 107 13.15 4.55 -4.53
CA GLY A 107 11.74 4.19 -4.42
C GLY A 107 10.88 5.34 -3.89
N ARG A 108 9.68 4.98 -3.45
CA ARG A 108 8.70 5.91 -2.86
C ARG A 108 7.92 5.24 -1.74
N ILE A 109 7.23 6.05 -0.93
CA ILE A 109 6.20 5.51 -0.04
C ILE A 109 5.12 4.87 -0.92
N CYS A 110 4.71 3.66 -0.54
CA CYS A 110 3.60 2.97 -1.21
C CYS A 110 2.32 3.79 -1.12
N ASN A 111 1.57 3.85 -2.22
CA ASN A 111 0.20 4.34 -2.12
C ASN A 111 -0.67 3.29 -1.40
N HIS A 112 -1.77 3.72 -0.79
CA HIS A 112 -2.62 2.82 -0.02
C HIS A 112 -3.18 1.66 -0.86
N ARG A 113 -3.47 1.89 -2.15
CA ARG A 113 -4.05 0.84 -3.02
C ARG A 113 -3.04 -0.27 -3.31
N GLU A 114 -1.80 0.09 -3.63
CA GLU A 114 -0.66 -0.83 -3.79
C GLU A 114 -0.43 -1.61 -2.50
N TRP A 115 -0.29 -0.91 -1.38
CA TRP A 115 -0.05 -1.54 -0.09
C TRP A 115 -1.15 -2.55 0.26
N ALA A 116 -2.42 -2.13 0.12
CA ALA A 116 -3.57 -2.97 0.42
C ALA A 116 -3.69 -4.16 -0.55
N TRP A 117 -3.26 -4.01 -1.80
CA TRP A 117 -3.21 -5.10 -2.77
C TRP A 117 -2.14 -6.13 -2.37
N ALA A 118 -0.91 -5.67 -2.16
CA ALA A 118 0.21 -6.52 -1.72
C ALA A 118 -0.11 -7.27 -0.42
N CYS A 119 -0.73 -6.59 0.56
CA CYS A 119 -1.16 -7.20 1.82
C CYS A 119 -2.19 -8.31 1.60
N ARG A 120 -3.19 -8.09 0.73
CA ARG A 120 -4.20 -9.13 0.43
C ARG A 120 -3.58 -10.33 -0.25
N SER A 121 -2.62 -10.09 -1.16
CA SER A 121 -1.89 -11.16 -1.83
C SER A 121 -1.05 -11.98 -0.85
N SER A 122 -0.37 -11.35 0.11
CA SER A 122 0.47 -12.05 1.11
C SER A 122 -0.30 -12.68 2.27
N SER A 123 -1.55 -12.27 2.49
CA SER A 123 -2.42 -12.83 3.52
C SER A 123 -2.98 -14.18 3.08
N SER A 124 -2.17 -15.24 3.08
CA SER A 124 -2.67 -16.59 2.83
C SER A 124 -3.59 -17.05 3.97
N ARG A 125 -4.55 -17.94 3.68
CA ARG A 125 -5.51 -18.48 4.66
C ARG A 125 -4.86 -19.23 5.82
N LYS A 126 -3.57 -19.55 5.74
CA LYS A 126 -2.80 -20.30 6.76
C LYS A 126 -2.11 -19.40 7.79
N ALA A 127 -2.23 -18.07 7.69
CA ALA A 127 -1.59 -17.12 8.60
C ALA A 127 -2.28 -17.02 9.99
N THR A 128 -2.80 -18.12 10.52
CA THR A 128 -3.41 -18.21 11.86
C THR A 128 -2.42 -17.87 12.98
N ILE A 129 -1.12 -17.87 12.69
CA ILE A 129 -0.01 -17.75 13.66
C ILE A 129 0.74 -16.40 13.52
N CYS A 130 0.22 -15.46 12.72
CA CYS A 130 0.74 -14.10 12.68
C CYS A 130 0.25 -13.28 13.89
N GLY A 131 0.80 -13.58 15.06
CA GLY A 131 0.41 -12.97 16.32
C GLY A 131 0.57 -11.45 16.32
N SER A 132 -0.44 -10.76 16.83
CA SER A 132 -0.46 -9.31 17.10
C SER A 132 0.34 -8.94 18.35
N GLY A 133 1.56 -9.46 18.44
CA GLY A 133 2.48 -9.18 19.55
C GLY A 133 2.61 -7.68 19.81
N LYS A 134 2.76 -7.31 21.09
CA LYS A 134 3.02 -5.91 21.45
C LYS A 134 4.43 -5.46 21.03
N ASP A 135 5.32 -6.43 20.85
CA ASP A 135 6.73 -6.19 20.57
C ASP A 135 7.02 -6.18 19.07
N LEU A 136 8.11 -5.49 18.73
CA LEU A 136 8.68 -5.58 17.40
C LEU A 136 9.55 -6.82 17.30
N HIS A 137 9.54 -7.42 16.13
CA HIS A 137 10.30 -8.61 15.80
C HIS A 137 11.16 -8.36 14.56
N PRO A 138 12.21 -9.17 14.35
CA PRO A 138 12.93 -9.14 13.08
C PRO A 138 11.99 -9.49 11.91
N THR A 139 12.03 -8.69 10.85
CA THR A 139 11.11 -8.81 9.71
C THR A 139 11.26 -10.14 8.97
N GLY A 140 10.16 -10.71 8.50
CA GLY A 140 10.10 -11.94 7.72
C GLY A 140 10.41 -13.22 8.49
N ILE A 141 10.45 -13.16 9.83
CA ILE A 141 10.70 -14.33 10.68
C ILE A 141 9.38 -14.97 11.13
N TYR A 142 8.43 -14.19 11.64
CA TYR A 142 7.21 -14.72 12.27
C TYR A 142 6.06 -14.91 11.28
N CYS A 143 5.99 -14.05 10.28
CA CYS A 143 5.00 -14.14 9.21
C CYS A 143 5.71 -14.36 7.87
N PRO A 144 6.37 -15.52 7.67
CA PRO A 144 6.98 -15.82 6.40
C PRO A 144 5.85 -15.93 5.36
N PRO A 145 5.87 -15.11 4.31
CA PRO A 145 4.91 -15.22 3.24
C PRO A 145 5.18 -16.50 2.43
N GLU A 146 4.20 -16.88 1.63
CA GLU A 146 4.46 -17.79 0.50
C GLU A 146 5.53 -17.17 -0.42
N ASP A 147 6.27 -18.04 -1.14
CA ASP A 147 7.46 -17.63 -1.88
C ASP A 147 7.21 -16.39 -2.74
N GLY A 148 7.98 -15.35 -2.47
CA GLY A 148 7.95 -14.11 -3.25
C GLY A 148 7.01 -13.02 -2.83
N LEU A 149 6.13 -13.25 -1.86
CA LEU A 149 5.24 -12.19 -1.39
C LEU A 149 5.90 -11.36 -0.26
N PRO A 150 5.34 -10.18 0.07
CA PRO A 150 5.80 -9.36 1.20
C PRO A 150 5.41 -9.96 2.55
N SER A 151 6.34 -9.91 3.50
CA SER A 151 6.16 -10.38 4.88
C SER A 151 5.58 -9.30 5.78
N ASP A 152 5.02 -9.69 6.92
CA ASP A 152 4.61 -8.79 8.01
C ASP A 152 3.61 -7.68 7.62
N MET A 153 2.86 -7.83 6.53
CA MET A 153 1.96 -6.77 6.06
C MET A 153 0.79 -6.47 7.03
N ARG A 154 0.51 -7.34 8.02
CA ARG A 154 -0.63 -7.18 8.96
C ARG A 154 -0.21 -7.00 10.41
N SER A 155 1.07 -7.19 10.73
CA SER A 155 1.60 -7.22 12.09
C SER A 155 3.05 -6.74 12.11
N ASN A 156 3.73 -6.81 13.25
CA ASN A 156 5.05 -6.21 13.48
C ASN A 156 5.03 -4.68 13.63
N ALA A 157 5.50 -3.90 12.64
CA ALA A 157 5.37 -2.45 12.62
C ALA A 157 4.17 -2.03 11.75
N LYS A 158 3.55 -0.92 12.15
CA LYS A 158 2.65 -0.17 11.27
C LYS A 158 3.51 0.55 10.25
N GLU A 159 2.98 0.79 9.07
CA GLU A 159 3.75 1.39 7.98
C GLU A 159 3.12 2.72 7.55
N TRP A 160 3.96 3.65 7.13
CA TRP A 160 3.52 4.85 6.41
C TRP A 160 3.08 4.50 4.99
N ALA A 161 1.98 5.10 4.55
CA ALA A 161 1.47 5.02 3.18
C ALA A 161 0.96 6.40 2.71
N VAL A 162 0.70 6.53 1.41
CA VAL A 162 0.11 7.74 0.82
C VAL A 162 -1.36 7.51 0.44
N GLY A 163 -2.24 8.42 0.85
CA GLY A 163 -3.63 8.43 0.43
C GLY A 163 -3.84 8.93 -1.00
N PRO A 164 -5.08 8.87 -1.53
CA PRO A 164 -5.39 9.29 -2.90
C PRO A 164 -5.11 10.77 -3.19
N PHE A 165 -5.05 11.62 -2.16
CA PHE A 165 -4.79 13.05 -2.28
C PHE A 165 -3.40 13.45 -1.72
N GLY A 166 -2.47 12.50 -1.62
CA GLY A 166 -1.13 12.77 -1.08
C GLY A 166 -1.07 12.82 0.46
N ASN A 167 -2.20 12.66 1.16
CA ASN A 167 -2.24 12.77 2.61
C ASN A 167 -1.54 11.56 3.31
N PRO A 168 -0.80 11.77 4.41
CA PRO A 168 -0.15 10.70 5.14
C PRO A 168 -1.14 9.72 5.78
N LEU A 169 -0.91 8.43 5.57
CA LEU A 169 -1.70 7.35 6.14
C LEU A 169 -0.83 6.41 6.97
N ILE A 170 -1.44 5.80 7.99
CA ILE A 170 -0.87 4.67 8.72
C ILE A 170 -1.67 3.42 8.35
N VAL A 171 -0.98 2.39 7.88
CA VAL A 171 -1.53 1.07 7.49
C VAL A 171 -0.99 -0.03 8.43
N GLY A 172 -1.35 -1.30 8.18
CA GLY A 172 -0.96 -2.40 9.06
C GLY A 172 -1.76 -2.44 10.38
N LEU A 173 -3.04 -2.05 10.35
CA LEU A 173 -3.90 -1.93 11.54
C LEU A 173 -4.69 -3.22 11.88
N GLY A 174 -4.32 -4.36 11.29
CA GLY A 174 -4.96 -5.67 11.52
C GLY A 174 -5.58 -6.25 10.26
N ASN A 175 -6.33 -5.45 9.48
CA ASN A 175 -6.80 -5.84 8.14
C ASN A 175 -6.10 -5.03 7.05
N CYS A 176 -5.96 -5.64 5.86
CA CYS A 176 -5.28 -5.03 4.71
C CYS A 176 -5.96 -3.78 4.14
N ARG A 177 -7.20 -3.49 4.53
CA ARG A 177 -7.95 -2.30 4.11
C ARG A 177 -7.99 -1.23 5.19
N ASP A 178 -7.53 -1.54 6.39
CA ASP A 178 -7.63 -0.62 7.51
C ASP A 178 -6.48 0.37 7.42
N PHE A 179 -6.83 1.65 7.38
CA PHE A 179 -5.90 2.75 7.42
C PHE A 179 -6.42 3.84 8.35
N ARG A 180 -5.52 4.72 8.78
CA ARG A 180 -5.87 5.93 9.52
C ARG A 180 -5.10 7.11 8.97
N ILE A 181 -5.80 8.21 8.70
CA ILE A 181 -5.17 9.50 8.38
C ILE A 181 -4.37 9.97 9.60
N ALA A 182 -3.14 10.44 9.37
CA ALA A 182 -2.27 10.90 10.44
C ALA A 182 -1.60 12.23 10.08
N SER A 183 -1.25 13.00 11.11
CA SER A 183 -0.36 14.16 10.95
C SER A 183 1.00 13.69 10.41
N PRO A 184 1.62 14.40 9.45
CA PRO A 184 2.94 14.05 8.93
C PRO A 184 4.03 14.06 10.02
N PHE A 185 3.82 14.80 11.11
CA PHE A 185 4.75 14.90 12.24
C PHE A 185 4.61 13.76 13.25
N LYS A 186 3.60 12.90 13.11
CA LYS A 186 3.37 11.80 14.05
C LYS A 186 4.59 10.87 14.07
N ARG A 187 4.99 10.44 15.28
CA ARG A 187 6.02 9.42 15.47
C ARG A 187 5.48 8.34 16.39
N SER A 188 5.93 7.11 16.20
CA SER A 188 5.60 6.01 17.09
C SER A 188 6.69 4.96 17.01
N GLN A 189 7.04 4.37 18.16
CA GLN A 189 8.03 3.29 18.26
C GLN A 189 7.64 2.05 17.45
N ARG A 190 6.40 1.97 16.95
CA ARG A 190 5.91 0.89 16.09
C ARG A 190 5.44 1.37 14.73
N LEU A 191 5.94 2.52 14.28
CA LEU A 191 5.64 3.08 12.97
C LEU A 191 6.92 3.18 12.15
N GLY A 192 7.01 2.31 11.15
CA GLY A 192 8.11 2.21 10.21
C GLY A 192 7.68 2.47 8.78
N VAL A 193 8.38 1.87 7.82
CA VAL A 193 8.16 2.10 6.40
C VAL A 193 8.57 0.89 5.56
N ARG A 194 7.91 0.77 4.41
CA ARG A 194 8.23 -0.10 3.30
C ARG A 194 8.15 0.71 2.01
N CYS A 195 9.06 0.45 1.08
CA CYS A 195 9.16 1.22 -0.14
C CYS A 195 8.51 0.49 -1.32
N CYS A 196 7.94 1.27 -2.25
CA CYS A 196 7.40 0.82 -3.52
C CYS A 196 8.19 1.42 -4.68
N TYR A 197 8.13 0.75 -5.83
CA TYR A 197 8.87 1.06 -7.05
C TYR A 197 7.92 1.04 -8.25
#